data_AF-A0A316VY54-F1
#
_entry.id   AF-A0A316VY54-F1
#
_cell.length_a   1.000
_cell.length_b   1.000
_cell.length_c   1.000
_cell.angle_alpha   90.00
_cell.angle_beta   90.00
_cell.angle_gamma   90.00
#
_symmetry.space_group_name_H-M   'P 1'
#
loop_
_entity.id
_entity.type
_entity.pdbx_description
1 polymer ?
#
loop_
_entity_poly.entity_id
_entity_poly.type
_entity_poly.pdbx_seq_one_letter_code
_entity_poly.pdbx_strand_id
1 'polypeptide(L)'
;IILGGTLRYWCYKTLNKYFTFRLDIKSDQKLIKKGPYRYLAHPSYFGIFLCNVGVIGSLAGPFNVLLSLLSKEASEALPGILASTSPHSVVRSLLTLQALAGIWSAYTLVLLRVPDEENMLRKHFGKEYDEY
;
A
#
# COMPACT_ATOMS: atom_id res chain seq x y z
N ILE A 1 -3.00 -6.61 -8.39
CA ILE A 1 -3.14 -5.21 -8.87
C ILE A 1 -4.60 -4.82 -9.05
N ILE A 2 -5.37 -5.50 -9.92
CA ILE A 2 -6.79 -5.15 -10.18
C ILE A 2 -7.62 -5.09 -8.89
N LEU A 3 -7.58 -6.14 -8.06
CA LEU A 3 -8.31 -6.19 -6.79
C LEU A 3 -7.99 -5.00 -5.85
N GLY A 4 -6.70 -4.68 -5.68
CA GLY A 4 -6.27 -3.55 -4.87
C GLY A 4 -6.72 -2.20 -5.45
N GLY A 5 -6.68 -2.06 -6.78
CA GLY A 5 -7.18 -0.88 -7.48
C GLY A 5 -8.69 -0.71 -7.33
N THR A 6 -9.47 -1.78 -7.48
CA THR A 6 -10.93 -1.76 -7.28
C THR A 6 -11.30 -1.40 -5.84
N LEU A 7 -10.59 -1.95 -4.86
CA LEU A 7 -10.81 -1.62 -3.45
C LEU A 7 -10.54 -0.14 -3.18
N ARG A 8 -9.45 0.42 -3.73
CA ARG A 8 -9.15 1.85 -3.62
C ARG A 8 -10.22 2.72 -4.29
N TYR A 9 -10.66 2.34 -5.48
CA TYR A 9 -11.75 3.04 -6.17
C TYR A 9 -13.04 3.03 -5.34
N TRP A 10 -13.36 1.90 -4.70
CA TRP A 10 -14.50 1.82 -3.80
C TRP A 10 -14.33 2.74 -2.58
N CYS A 11 -13.14 2.78 -1.97
CA CYS A 11 -12.84 3.69 -0.87
C CYS A 11 -13.05 5.17 -1.28
N TYR A 12 -12.56 5.55 -2.46
CA TYR A 12 -12.75 6.91 -3.00
C TYR A 12 -14.21 7.23 -3.24
N LYS A 13 -14.98 6.28 -3.79
CA LYS A 13 -16.41 6.46 -4.03
C LYS A 13 -17.19 6.58 -2.71
N THR A 14 -16.76 5.87 -1.66
CA THR A 14 -17.40 5.89 -0.35
C THR A 14 -17.09 7.15 0.47
N LEU A 15 -15.84 7.61 0.49
CA LEU A 15 -15.46 8.86 1.14
C LEU A 15 -15.90 10.10 0.33
N ASN A 16 -15.92 9.99 -0.99
CA ASN A 16 -16.30 11.03 -1.94
C ASN A 16 -15.68 12.40 -1.57
N LYS A 17 -16.49 13.39 -1.18
CA LYS A 17 -16.06 14.75 -0.84
C LYS A 17 -15.14 14.87 0.39
N TYR A 18 -15.03 13.81 1.18
CA TYR A 18 -14.21 13.73 2.40
C TYR A 18 -12.86 13.05 2.14
N PHE A 19 -12.60 12.56 0.93
CA PHE A 19 -11.29 11.99 0.60
C PHE A 19 -10.25 13.12 0.42
N THR A 20 -9.25 13.15 1.30
CA THR A 20 -8.14 14.10 1.26
C THR A 20 -6.81 13.36 1.05
N PHE A 21 -5.99 13.81 0.09
CA PHE A 21 -4.64 13.26 -0.11
C PHE A 21 -3.67 13.72 0.99
N ARG A 22 -3.90 14.92 1.54
CA ARG A 22 -3.24 15.41 2.74
C ARG A 22 -4.00 14.92 3.96
N LEU A 23 -3.27 14.66 5.04
CA LEU A 23 -3.84 14.23 6.32
C LEU A 23 -4.59 15.43 6.92
N ASP A 24 -5.81 15.66 6.45
CA ASP A 24 -6.64 16.80 6.82
C ASP A 24 -8.10 16.37 6.93
N ILE A 25 -8.75 16.76 8.03
CA ILE A 25 -10.16 16.50 8.31
C ILE A 25 -10.93 17.79 8.06
N LYS A 26 -11.97 17.71 7.22
CA LYS A 26 -12.91 18.82 7.10
C LYS A 26 -13.74 18.92 8.38
N SER A 27 -13.97 20.13 8.87
CA SER A 27 -14.78 20.40 10.07
C SER A 27 -16.15 19.71 10.07
N ASP A 28 -16.72 19.51 8.87
CA ASP A 28 -18.07 18.97 8.67
C ASP A 28 -18.05 17.48 8.29
N GLN A 29 -16.90 16.82 8.47
CA GLN A 29 -16.72 15.41 8.17
C GLN A 29 -17.39 14.55 9.23
N LYS A 30 -18.23 13.62 8.78
CA LYS A 30 -18.83 12.59 9.64
C LYS A 30 -18.04 11.29 9.51
N LEU A 31 -18.02 10.48 10.56
CA LEU A 31 -17.37 9.19 10.53
C LEU A 31 -18.13 8.24 9.59
N ILE A 32 -17.47 7.82 8.51
CA ILE A 32 -18.09 6.96 7.50
C ILE A 32 -17.81 5.50 7.85
N LYS A 33 -18.84 4.80 8.34
CA LYS A 33 -18.80 3.35 8.66
C LYS A 33 -19.46 2.47 7.58
N LYS A 34 -19.60 2.99 6.35
CA LYS A 34 -20.29 2.32 5.23
C LYS A 34 -19.30 1.77 4.21
N GLY A 35 -19.72 0.78 3.42
CA GLY A 35 -18.89 0.20 2.35
C GLY A 35 -17.66 -0.52 2.90
N PRO A 36 -16.45 -0.32 2.33
CA PRO A 36 -15.24 -1.02 2.78
C PRO A 36 -14.81 -0.59 4.20
N TYR A 37 -15.21 0.61 4.64
CA TYR A 37 -15.03 1.13 6.00
C TYR A 37 -15.95 0.47 7.03
N ARG A 38 -16.71 -0.57 6.68
CA ARG A 38 -17.41 -1.40 7.69
C ARG A 38 -16.51 -2.51 8.24
N TYR A 39 -15.53 -2.93 7.47
CA TYR A 39 -14.72 -4.12 7.78
C TYR A 39 -13.32 -3.76 8.25
N LEU A 40 -12.77 -2.64 7.79
CA LEU A 40 -11.42 -2.19 8.09
C LEU A 40 -11.44 -0.67 8.31
N ALA A 41 -10.64 -0.17 9.25
CA ALA A 41 -10.45 1.26 9.47
C ALA A 41 -9.74 1.93 8.28
N HIS A 42 -8.74 1.25 7.70
CA HIS A 42 -7.94 1.76 6.59
C HIS A 42 -7.96 0.84 5.34
N PRO A 43 -9.12 0.63 4.70
CA PRO A 43 -9.25 -0.29 3.56
C PRO A 43 -8.47 0.18 2.33
N SER A 44 -8.25 1.49 2.19
CA SER A 44 -7.43 2.07 1.12
C SER A 44 -5.96 1.67 1.22
N TYR A 45 -5.42 1.53 2.44
CA TYR A 45 -4.05 1.07 2.70
C TYR A 45 -3.93 -0.43 2.44
N PHE A 46 -4.95 -1.20 2.82
CA PHE A 46 -5.03 -2.61 2.41
C PHE A 46 -5.06 -2.77 0.88
N GLY A 47 -5.73 -1.88 0.16
CA GLY A 47 -5.68 -1.83 -1.30
C GLY A 47 -4.28 -1.57 -1.88
N ILE A 48 -3.48 -0.68 -1.26
CA ILE A 48 -2.07 -0.46 -1.64
C ILE A 48 -1.25 -1.72 -1.40
N PHE A 49 -1.45 -2.38 -0.26
CA PHE A 49 -0.80 -3.64 0.05
C PHE A 49 -1.08 -4.71 -1.02
N LEU A 50 -2.34 -4.91 -1.40
CA LEU A 50 -2.72 -5.84 -2.47
C LEU A 50 -2.14 -5.45 -3.85
N CYS A 51 -2.00 -4.16 -4.13
CA CYS A 51 -1.32 -3.69 -5.33
C CYS A 51 0.17 -4.04 -5.30
N ASN A 52 0.86 -3.79 -4.19
CA ASN A 52 2.28 -4.13 -4.00
C ASN A 52 2.52 -5.63 -4.12
N VAL A 53 1.70 -6.47 -3.47
CA VAL A 53 1.77 -7.93 -3.61
C VAL A 53 1.58 -8.35 -5.08
N GLY A 54 0.64 -7.71 -5.80
CA GLY A 54 0.44 -7.97 -7.22
C GLY A 54 1.63 -7.58 -8.08
N VAL A 55 2.29 -6.43 -7.81
CA VAL A 55 3.49 -6.00 -8.55
C VAL A 55 4.66 -6.95 -8.30
N ILE A 56 4.91 -7.30 -7.03
CA ILE A 56 5.94 -8.28 -6.63
C ILE A 56 5.64 -9.66 -7.24
N GLY A 57 4.37 -10.05 -7.32
CA GLY A 57 3.92 -11.29 -7.93
C GLY A 57 4.00 -11.31 -9.46
N SER A 58 3.98 -10.15 -10.14
CA SER A 58 4.17 -10.05 -11.60
C SER A 58 5.65 -10.06 -12.01
N LEU A 59 6.55 -9.78 -11.08
CA LEU A 59 8.01 -9.65 -11.26
C LEU A 59 8.74 -10.97 -11.48
N ALA A 60 8.13 -12.04 -10.99
CA ALA A 60 8.51 -13.41 -11.22
C ALA A 60 7.23 -14.14 -11.65
N GLY A 61 7.34 -15.38 -12.11
CA GLY A 61 6.22 -16.31 -11.87
C GLY A 61 5.86 -16.39 -10.37
N PRO A 62 4.96 -17.29 -9.96
CA PRO A 62 4.49 -17.34 -8.59
C PRO A 62 5.68 -17.48 -7.61
N PHE A 63 5.91 -16.45 -6.79
CA PHE A 63 6.75 -16.40 -5.57
C PHE A 63 8.28 -16.25 -5.64
N ASN A 64 8.97 -16.29 -6.79
CA ASN A 64 10.45 -16.32 -6.77
C ASN A 64 11.13 -15.07 -6.17
N VAL A 65 10.58 -13.86 -6.34
CA VAL A 65 11.22 -12.63 -5.77
C VAL A 65 11.01 -12.52 -4.26
N LEU A 66 9.86 -12.98 -3.76
CA LEU A 66 9.60 -13.02 -2.31
C LEU A 66 10.51 -14.05 -1.63
N LEU A 67 10.69 -15.22 -2.26
CA LEU A 67 11.61 -16.25 -1.81
C LEU A 67 13.07 -15.80 -1.90
N SER A 68 13.48 -15.12 -2.98
CA SER A 68 14.86 -14.64 -3.13
C SER A 68 15.24 -13.59 -2.09
N LEU A 69 14.28 -12.74 -1.67
CA LEU A 69 14.49 -11.75 -0.60
C LEU A 69 14.53 -12.36 0.81
N LEU A 70 13.88 -13.51 1.02
CA LEU A 70 13.93 -14.27 2.27
C LEU A 70 15.15 -15.21 2.34
N SER A 71 15.76 -15.52 1.19
CA SER A 71 16.97 -16.34 1.07
C SER A 71 18.25 -15.52 1.20
N LYS A 72 19.36 -16.17 1.58
CA LYS A 72 20.71 -15.57 1.58
C LYS A 72 21.21 -15.18 0.18
N GLU A 73 20.48 -15.53 -0.88
CA GLU A 73 20.84 -15.32 -2.29
C GLU A 73 20.46 -13.90 -2.78
N ALA A 74 19.78 -13.09 -1.95
CA ALA A 74 19.47 -11.69 -2.26
C ALA A 74 20.74 -10.86 -2.61
N SER A 75 21.88 -11.17 -1.97
CA SER A 75 23.16 -10.50 -2.24
C SER A 75 23.83 -10.94 -3.54
N GLU A 76 23.54 -12.15 -4.04
CA GLU A 76 24.13 -12.68 -5.29
C GLU A 76 23.30 -12.33 -6.54
N ALA A 77 22.02 -12.02 -6.37
CA ALA A 77 21.16 -11.58 -7.45
C ALA A 77 21.39 -10.12 -7.86
N LEU A 78 21.83 -9.26 -6.92
CA LEU A 78 22.07 -7.83 -7.12
C LEU A 78 23.03 -7.50 -8.29
N PRO A 79 24.19 -8.19 -8.41
CA PRO A 79 25.14 -7.95 -9.50
C PRO A 79 24.57 -8.32 -10.88
N GLY A 80 23.78 -9.41 -10.99
CA GLY A 80 23.16 -9.83 -12.25
C GLY A 80 22.04 -8.91 -12.74
N ILE A 81 21.34 -8.26 -11.79
CA ILE A 81 20.30 -7.25 -12.04
C ILE A 81 20.93 -5.94 -12.58
N LEU A 82 22.12 -5.57 -12.11
CA LEU A 82 22.81 -4.35 -12.53
C LEU A 82 23.66 -4.52 -13.81
N ALA A 83 24.16 -5.73 -14.08
CA ALA A 83 25.15 -5.97 -15.13
C ALA A 83 24.58 -6.32 -16.51
N SER A 84 23.27 -6.46 -16.67
CA SER A 84 22.70 -7.04 -17.90
C SER A 84 22.19 -6.01 -18.91
N THR A 85 22.80 -6.00 -20.10
CA THR A 85 22.56 -5.07 -21.22
C THR A 85 21.34 -5.46 -22.10
N SER A 86 20.55 -6.46 -21.70
CA SER A 86 19.39 -6.98 -22.45
C SER A 86 18.07 -6.32 -22.04
N PRO A 87 17.13 -6.04 -22.96
CA PRO A 87 15.84 -5.39 -22.65
C PRO A 87 15.04 -6.06 -21.53
N HIS A 88 15.05 -7.40 -21.46
CA HIS A 88 14.34 -8.14 -20.42
C HIS A 88 14.94 -7.93 -19.02
N SER A 89 16.25 -7.76 -18.93
CA SER A 89 16.92 -7.54 -17.66
C SER A 89 16.68 -6.14 -17.16
N VAL A 90 16.69 -5.13 -18.04
CA VAL A 90 16.32 -3.74 -17.70
C VAL A 90 14.92 -3.69 -17.11
N VAL A 91 13.95 -4.40 -17.72
CA VAL A 91 12.58 -4.48 -17.20
C VAL A 91 12.53 -5.12 -15.81
N ARG A 92 13.27 -6.22 -15.58
CA ARG A 92 13.32 -6.88 -14.27
C ARG A 92 13.97 -5.98 -13.22
N SER A 93 15.05 -5.28 -13.54
CA SER A 93 15.72 -4.35 -12.63
C SER A 93 14.82 -3.18 -12.25
N LEU A 94 14.15 -2.55 -13.23
CA LEU A 94 13.17 -1.49 -12.98
C LEU A 94 12.04 -1.96 -12.07
N LEU A 95 11.51 -3.15 -12.34
CA LEU A 95 10.44 -3.70 -11.52
C LEU A 95 10.95 -4.03 -10.09
N THR A 96 12.16 -4.57 -9.91
CA THR A 96 12.69 -4.85 -8.56
C THR A 96 12.88 -3.57 -7.75
N LEU A 97 13.35 -2.49 -8.38
CA LEU A 97 13.42 -1.17 -7.76
C LEU A 97 12.03 -0.66 -7.38
N GLN A 98 11.03 -0.86 -8.25
CA GLN A 98 9.64 -0.53 -7.95
C GLN A 98 9.08 -1.35 -6.76
N ALA A 99 9.43 -2.63 -6.65
CA ALA A 99 9.04 -3.47 -5.52
C ALA A 99 9.67 -3.01 -4.20
N LEU A 100 10.97 -2.67 -4.19
CA LEU A 100 11.64 -2.12 -3.01
C LEU A 100 11.05 -0.78 -2.59
N ALA A 101 10.79 0.12 -3.55
CA ALA A 101 10.08 1.37 -3.30
C ALA A 101 8.66 1.13 -2.78
N GLY A 102 7.96 0.11 -3.29
CA GLY A 102 6.65 -0.31 -2.82
C GLY A 102 6.66 -0.80 -1.37
N ILE A 103 7.64 -1.62 -0.99
CA ILE A 103 7.85 -2.07 0.40
C ILE A 103 8.15 -0.87 1.31
N TRP A 104 9.04 0.03 0.90
CA TRP A 104 9.33 1.26 1.64
C TRP A 104 8.09 2.14 1.81
N SER A 105 7.28 2.28 0.76
CA SER A 105 6.02 3.02 0.81
C SER A 105 5.02 2.38 1.78
N ALA A 106 4.94 1.05 1.81
CA ALA A 106 4.08 0.33 2.74
C ALA A 106 4.57 0.50 4.19
N TYR A 107 5.88 0.43 4.42
CA TYR A 107 6.51 0.66 5.71
C TYR A 107 6.19 2.07 6.24
N THR A 108 6.40 3.10 5.43
CA THR A 108 6.14 4.50 5.84
C THR A 108 4.65 4.76 6.07
N LEU A 109 3.76 4.21 5.22
CA LEU A 109 2.31 4.32 5.42
C LEU A 109 1.86 3.65 6.71
N VAL A 110 2.26 2.40 6.95
CA VAL A 110 1.76 1.62 8.09
C VAL A 110 2.37 2.11 9.41
N LEU A 111 3.65 2.47 9.44
CA LEU A 111 4.33 2.75 10.71
C LEU A 111 4.37 4.23 11.08
N LEU A 112 4.41 5.13 10.10
CA LEU A 112 4.49 6.56 10.37
C LEU A 112 3.12 7.23 10.20
N ARG A 113 2.39 6.87 9.14
CA ARG A 113 1.17 7.60 8.78
C ARG A 113 -0.09 7.11 9.51
N VAL A 114 -0.26 5.80 9.68
CA VAL A 114 -1.45 5.26 10.38
C VAL A 114 -1.56 5.80 11.81
N PRO A 115 -0.49 5.82 12.65
CA PRO A 115 -0.61 6.38 14.00
C PRO A 115 -1.02 7.85 14.02
N ASP A 116 -0.47 8.65 13.10
CA ASP A 116 -0.83 10.07 12.96
C ASP A 116 -2.30 10.25 12.54
N GLU A 117 -2.77 9.43 11.59
CA GLU A 117 -4.16 9.43 11.12
C GLU A 117 -5.12 9.00 12.23
N GLU A 118 -4.85 7.89 12.92
CA GLU A 118 -5.67 7.42 14.03
C GLU A 118 -5.73 8.46 15.16
N ASN A 119 -4.61 9.07 15.52
CA ASN A 119 -4.57 10.13 16.54
C ASN A 119 -5.41 11.34 16.12
N MET A 120 -5.36 11.73 14.85
CA MET A 120 -6.15 12.83 14.31
C MET A 120 -7.65 12.49 14.24
N LEU A 121 -8.01 11.26 13.86
CA LEU A 121 -9.39 10.77 13.88
C LEU A 121 -9.93 10.71 15.31
N ARG A 122 -9.18 10.16 16.27
CA ARG A 122 -9.56 10.13 17.70
C ARG A 122 -9.73 11.54 18.27
N LYS A 123 -8.87 12.49 17.93
CA LYS A 123 -9.01 13.90 18.36
C LYS A 123 -10.27 14.56 17.83
N HIS A 124 -10.69 14.23 16.60
CA HIS A 124 -11.84 14.87 15.95
C HIS A 124 -13.17 14.18 16.30
N PHE A 125 -13.22 12.86 16.25
CA PHE A 125 -14.44 12.05 16.44
C PHE A 125 -14.61 11.54 17.88
N GLY A 126 -13.55 11.56 18.70
CA GLY A 126 -13.59 11.13 20.09
C GLY A 126 -14.13 9.71 20.25
N LYS A 127 -15.09 9.55 21.16
CA LYS A 127 -15.72 8.26 21.50
C LYS A 127 -16.36 7.55 20.30
N GLU A 128 -16.86 8.28 19.30
CA GLU A 128 -17.50 7.68 18.13
C GLU A 128 -16.52 6.81 17.31
N TYR A 129 -15.24 7.15 17.35
CA TYR A 129 -14.16 6.41 16.72
C TYR A 129 -13.59 5.31 17.62
N ASP A 130 -13.60 5.48 18.94
CA ASP A 130 -13.18 4.41 19.87
C ASP A 130 -14.18 3.24 19.90
N GLU A 131 -15.45 3.52 19.63
CA GLU A 131 -16.53 2.52 19.51
C GLU A 131 -16.64 1.88 18.11
N TYR A 132 -15.83 2.34 17.16
CA TYR A 132 -15.79 1.83 15.79
C TYR A 132 -14.83 0.63 15.66
#